data_AF-F9WTZ7-F1
#
_entry.id   AF-F9WTZ7-F1
#
_cell.length_a   1.000
_cell.length_b   1.000
_cell.length_c   1.000
_cell.angle_alpha   90.00
_cell.angle_beta   90.00
_cell.angle_gamma   90.00
#
_symmetry.space_group_name_H-M   'P 1'
#
loop_
_entity.id
_entity.type
_entity.pdbx_description
1 polymer ?
#
loop_
_entity_poly.entity_id
_entity_poly.type
_entity_poly.pdbx_seq_one_letter_code
_entity_poly.pdbx_strand_id
1 'polypeptide(L)'
;STLFLVDKERNELYSRVADSVAGKEIRFPCGQGIAGTVASSGIGENILDAYQDPRFNREVDRQLGYRTQTILCEPIALNGDILAVVQLVNKLDSSGEVTTFTEADRETFRVFSLFAGISINNSRLLEFAVNAGREMMALNQHQSALGAPGATPRAGKRLSCILDEERSAVLRVRLPDVDITDIDFNLFDVRERAENALDAAAAVAYNLLLDSGLPQKFGCSEATLLNFILRCRKRYRNVPYHNFFHVVDVCQTIHTFLYRGGAHERLTELECFVLLITALAHDLDHMGLNNSFYLKTESPLGILSSASGNSSVLEVHHCNLAVEILSDPDSDVFGGLDGADRTAAYRSMIDCILATDMAKHNDLFKSFLTMSESPYDINDANQRQMTMDVLMKAGDISNVTKPFDISRLWAMAVTEEFYRQGDMEKEKGVEVLPMFDRSKNTELARGQIGFIDFVAGPFFTKVVEVALHGMGWTVERVNSNRAQWEQTLQR
;
A
#
# COMPACT_ATOMS: atom_id res chain seq x y z
N SER A 1 6.46 20.20 12.24
CA SER A 1 7.35 20.01 11.09
C SER A 1 6.94 20.97 10.00
N THR A 2 7.87 21.30 9.11
CA THR A 2 7.61 22.16 7.96
C THR A 2 8.25 21.52 6.73
N LEU A 3 7.52 21.49 5.63
CA LEU A 3 7.99 21.01 4.35
C LEU A 3 8.14 22.21 3.41
N PHE A 4 9.30 22.32 2.78
CA PHE A 4 9.60 23.33 1.79
C PHE A 4 9.89 22.67 0.45
N LEU A 5 9.10 23.00 -0.58
CA LEU A 5 9.32 22.58 -1.95
C LEU A 5 10.40 23.43 -2.60
N VAL A 6 11.25 22.82 -3.43
CA VAL A 6 12.25 23.53 -4.23
C VAL A 6 11.62 23.98 -5.55
N ASP A 7 11.57 25.29 -5.76
CA ASP A 7 11.30 25.93 -7.05
C ASP A 7 12.64 26.10 -7.78
N LYS A 8 12.95 25.17 -8.69
CA LYS A 8 14.23 25.16 -9.41
C LYS A 8 14.40 26.38 -10.33
N GLU A 9 13.32 26.91 -10.90
CA GLU A 9 13.40 28.06 -11.82
C GLU A 9 13.77 29.34 -11.08
N ARG A 10 13.25 29.51 -9.86
CA ARG A 10 13.52 30.69 -9.01
C ARG A 10 14.67 30.48 -8.03
N ASN A 11 15.16 29.25 -7.89
CA ASN A 11 16.14 28.85 -6.89
C ASN A 11 15.69 29.21 -5.46
N GLU A 12 14.44 28.89 -5.16
CA GLU A 12 13.77 29.23 -3.91
C GLU A 12 13.12 28.00 -3.28
N LEU A 13 12.97 28.05 -1.96
CA LEU A 13 12.12 27.19 -1.18
C LEU A 13 10.77 27.86 -0.93
N TYR A 14 9.68 27.10 -1.02
CA TYR A 14 8.34 27.59 -0.68
C TYR A 14 7.49 26.57 0.07
N SER A 15 6.57 27.04 0.89
CA SER A 15 5.64 26.20 1.66
C SER A 15 4.24 26.81 1.68
N ARG A 16 3.24 25.97 1.43
CA ARG A 16 1.81 26.30 1.57
C ARG A 16 1.31 25.58 2.82
N VAL A 17 1.28 26.26 3.97
CA VAL A 17 0.77 25.65 5.21
C VAL A 17 -0.56 26.29 5.58
N ALA A 18 -1.56 25.42 5.80
CA ALA A 18 -2.92 25.71 6.26
C ALA A 18 -3.04 26.13 7.75
N ASP A 19 -1.92 26.38 8.44
CA ASP A 19 -1.84 26.63 9.89
C ASP A 19 -1.02 27.88 10.26
N SER A 20 -0.86 28.83 9.33
CA SER A 20 -0.43 30.18 9.69
C SER A 20 -1.62 31.11 9.72
N VAL A 21 -1.67 31.98 10.72
CA VAL A 21 -2.73 32.95 11.07
C VAL A 21 -3.10 33.93 9.91
N ALA A 22 -2.63 33.72 8.68
CA ALA A 22 -2.90 34.58 7.53
C ALA A 22 -2.95 33.89 6.15
N GLY A 23 -2.84 32.56 6.02
CA GLY A 23 -2.99 31.88 4.72
C GLY A 23 -2.02 32.35 3.61
N LYS A 24 -0.81 32.82 3.98
CA LYS A 24 0.19 33.31 3.03
C LYS A 24 1.28 32.25 2.78
N GLU A 25 1.64 32.08 1.51
CA GLU A 25 2.79 31.26 1.07
C GLU A 25 4.09 31.79 1.69
N ILE A 26 4.85 30.91 2.36
CA ILE A 26 6.18 31.23 2.87
C ILE A 26 7.18 30.90 1.77
N ARG A 27 8.03 31.84 1.37
CA ARG A 27 9.01 31.68 0.29
C ARG A 27 10.33 32.36 0.63
N PHE A 28 11.45 31.67 0.40
CA PHE A 28 12.81 32.19 0.64
C PHE A 28 13.86 31.48 -0.22
N PRO A 29 15.01 32.11 -0.54
CA PRO A 29 16.06 31.54 -1.37
C PRO A 29 16.67 30.22 -0.87
N CYS A 30 17.07 29.35 -1.79
CA CYS A 30 18.01 28.28 -1.51
C CYS A 30 19.33 28.87 -0.97
N GLY A 31 19.96 28.21 0.01
CA GLY A 31 21.13 28.70 0.74
C GLY A 31 20.81 29.62 1.93
N GLN A 32 19.56 30.08 2.09
CA GLN A 32 19.16 30.92 3.23
C GLN A 32 18.58 30.08 4.37
N GLY A 33 19.13 30.25 5.57
CA GLY A 33 18.69 29.50 6.76
C GLY A 33 19.09 28.02 6.72
N ILE A 34 18.64 27.25 7.71
CA ILE A 34 18.94 25.82 7.82
C ILE A 34 18.36 25.05 6.63
N ALA A 35 17.06 25.20 6.36
CA ALA A 35 16.39 24.54 5.25
C ALA A 35 16.99 24.91 3.88
N GLY A 36 17.34 26.19 3.67
CA GLY A 36 17.99 26.62 2.44
C GLY A 36 19.39 26.03 2.28
N THR A 37 20.16 25.90 3.37
CA THR A 37 21.49 25.27 3.33
C THR A 37 21.38 23.80 2.91
N VAL A 38 20.44 23.06 3.53
CA VAL A 38 20.18 21.65 3.20
C VAL A 38 19.70 21.48 1.76
N ALA A 39 18.88 22.39 1.25
CA ALA A 39 18.43 22.38 -0.15
C ALA A 39 19.60 22.53 -1.13
N SER A 40 20.56 23.42 -0.82
CA SER A 40 21.71 23.70 -1.68
C SER A 40 22.81 22.63 -1.57
N SER A 41 23.01 22.05 -0.39
CA SER A 41 24.07 21.06 -0.16
C SER A 41 23.64 19.64 -0.50
N GLY A 42 22.35 19.33 -0.41
CA GLY A 42 21.84 17.95 -0.46
C GLY A 42 22.27 17.09 0.72
N ILE A 43 22.78 17.70 1.80
CA ILE A 43 23.26 17.01 3.00
C ILE A 43 22.35 17.39 4.17
N GLY A 44 21.70 16.39 4.78
CA GLY A 44 20.86 16.60 5.95
C GLY A 44 21.65 16.92 7.23
N GLU A 45 21.08 17.79 8.06
CA GLU A 45 21.70 18.36 9.25
C GLU A 45 20.83 18.15 10.50
N ASN A 46 21.49 17.80 11.61
CA ASN A 46 20.88 17.66 12.94
C ASN A 46 21.42 18.74 13.88
N ILE A 47 20.58 19.72 14.21
CA ILE A 47 20.90 20.87 15.04
C ILE A 47 20.44 20.61 16.47
N LEU A 48 21.41 20.55 17.39
CA LEU A 48 21.19 20.24 18.80
C LEU A 48 20.70 21.44 19.63
N ASP A 49 20.99 22.67 19.18
CA ASP A 49 20.44 23.90 19.75
C ASP A 49 20.22 24.93 18.64
N ALA A 50 18.95 25.12 18.28
CA ALA A 50 18.51 26.05 17.25
C ALA A 50 18.90 27.50 17.56
N TYR A 51 18.89 27.92 18.82
CA TYR A 51 19.25 29.30 19.17
C TYR A 51 20.76 29.54 19.10
N GLN A 52 21.60 28.50 19.15
CA GLN A 52 23.05 28.64 18.92
C GLN A 52 23.41 28.61 17.44
N ASP A 53 22.54 28.10 16.56
CA ASP A 53 22.79 28.11 15.13
C ASP A 53 22.56 29.52 14.54
N PRO A 54 23.58 30.14 13.91
CA PRO A 54 23.47 31.49 13.36
C PRO A 54 22.48 31.60 12.19
N ARG A 55 22.10 30.47 11.57
CA ARG A 55 21.15 30.41 10.45
C ARG A 55 19.69 30.33 10.91
N PHE A 56 19.44 30.13 12.21
CA PHE A 56 18.08 30.01 12.74
C PHE A 56 17.39 31.38 12.89
N ASN A 57 16.19 31.51 12.31
CA ASN A 57 15.41 32.75 12.39
C ASN A 57 14.56 32.81 13.65
N ARG A 58 15.11 33.42 14.70
CA ARG A 58 14.45 33.59 16.01
C ARG A 58 13.21 34.49 15.99
N GLU A 59 13.02 35.28 14.93
CA GLU A 59 11.89 36.20 14.83
C GLU A 59 10.56 35.45 14.60
N VAL A 60 10.63 34.31 13.90
CA VAL A 60 9.46 33.43 13.68
C VAL A 60 8.95 32.86 15.01
N ASP A 61 9.86 32.37 15.86
CA ASP A 61 9.56 31.89 17.19
C ASP A 61 8.89 32.97 18.07
N ARG A 62 9.43 34.21 18.04
CA ARG A 62 8.85 35.33 18.79
C ARG A 62 7.43 35.67 18.35
N GLN A 63 7.16 35.64 17.06
CA GLN A 63 5.84 35.96 16.50
C GLN A 63 4.82 34.87 16.81
N LEU A 64 5.23 33.60 16.82
CA LEU A 64 4.36 32.46 17.07
C LEU A 64 4.21 32.11 18.55
N GLY A 65 4.98 32.76 19.44
CA GLY A 65 5.02 32.41 20.86
C GLY A 65 5.55 31.00 21.12
N TYR A 66 6.34 30.46 20.18
CA TYR A 66 6.87 29.10 20.21
C TYR A 66 8.40 29.16 20.35
N ARG A 67 9.01 28.19 21.04
CA ARG A 67 10.47 28.09 21.18
C ARG A 67 10.98 26.81 20.53
N THR A 68 11.69 26.96 19.43
CA THR A 68 12.43 25.89 18.77
C THR A 68 13.78 25.69 19.48
N GLN A 69 14.08 24.46 19.86
CA GLN A 69 15.28 24.04 20.57
C GLN A 69 16.10 23.07 19.73
N THR A 70 15.50 22.02 19.16
CA THR A 70 16.22 21.06 18.31
C THR A 70 15.63 21.02 16.92
N ILE A 71 16.46 20.77 15.89
CA ILE A 71 16.02 20.73 14.50
C ILE A 71 16.69 19.55 13.79
N LEU A 72 15.91 18.67 13.16
CA LEU A 72 16.42 17.74 12.16
C LEU A 72 15.92 18.19 10.79
N CYS A 73 16.85 18.47 9.87
CA CYS A 73 16.54 18.96 8.55
C CYS A 73 17.16 18.05 7.50
N GLU A 74 16.33 17.36 6.71
CA GLU A 74 16.80 16.39 5.72
C GLU A 74 16.28 16.76 4.32
N PRO A 75 17.11 16.59 3.28
CA PRO A 75 16.71 16.82 1.91
C PRO A 75 15.85 15.65 1.42
N ILE A 76 14.98 15.96 0.46
CA ILE A 76 14.23 14.97 -0.29
C ILE A 76 14.76 15.00 -1.73
N ALA A 77 15.43 13.92 -2.11
CA ALA A 77 16.08 13.80 -3.40
C ALA A 77 15.49 12.63 -4.21
N LEU A 78 15.39 12.79 -5.52
CA LEU A 78 15.08 11.72 -6.46
C LEU A 78 16.04 11.82 -7.64
N ASN A 79 16.67 10.70 -8.03
CA ASN A 79 17.60 10.63 -9.15
C ASN A 79 18.74 11.69 -9.11
N GLY A 80 19.18 12.05 -7.89
CA GLY A 80 20.22 13.06 -7.67
C GLY A 80 19.73 14.51 -7.65
N ASP A 81 18.44 14.75 -7.94
CA ASP A 81 17.82 16.06 -7.87
C ASP A 81 17.16 16.30 -6.52
N ILE A 82 17.46 17.43 -5.87
CA ILE A 82 16.75 17.86 -4.65
C ILE A 82 15.41 18.47 -5.04
N LEU A 83 14.33 17.87 -4.54
CA LEU A 83 12.96 18.26 -4.85
C LEU A 83 12.30 19.05 -3.71
N ALA A 84 12.66 18.75 -2.46
CA ALA A 84 12.14 19.42 -1.27
C ALA A 84 13.10 19.28 -0.08
N VAL A 85 12.79 19.98 1.00
CA VAL A 85 13.45 19.86 2.30
C VAL A 85 12.39 19.74 3.39
N VAL A 86 12.54 18.75 4.28
CA VAL A 86 11.75 18.66 5.50
C VAL A 86 12.57 19.17 6.68
N GLN A 87 11.89 19.92 7.55
CA GLN A 87 12.37 20.32 8.85
C GLN A 87 11.46 19.78 9.96
N LEU A 88 12.02 18.93 10.82
CA LEU A 88 11.43 18.52 12.10
C LEU A 88 12.01 19.39 13.21
N VAL A 89 11.18 19.76 14.19
CA VAL A 89 11.60 20.61 15.30
C VAL A 89 11.15 20.00 16.63
N ASN A 90 11.97 20.19 17.68
CA ASN A 90 11.68 19.79 19.05
C ASN A 90 11.25 18.32 19.17
N LYS A 91 12.20 17.39 18.95
CA LYS A 91 11.95 15.99 19.30
C LYS A 91 11.57 15.94 20.77
N LEU A 92 10.47 15.30 21.13
CA LEU A 92 10.13 15.08 22.54
C LEU A 92 10.55 13.68 22.95
N ASP A 93 11.03 13.53 24.17
CA ASP A 93 11.23 12.22 24.79
C ASP A 93 9.93 11.68 25.40
N SER A 94 10.01 10.51 26.03
CA SER A 94 8.87 9.85 26.68
C SER A 94 8.21 10.67 27.80
N SER A 95 8.93 11.64 28.37
CA SER A 95 8.42 12.54 29.40
C SER A 95 7.78 13.81 28.85
N GLY A 96 7.82 14.01 27.52
CA GLY A 96 7.33 15.22 26.86
C GLY A 96 8.33 16.37 26.87
N GLU A 97 9.54 16.14 27.37
CA GLU A 97 10.63 17.12 27.37
C GLU A 97 11.35 17.10 26.03
N VAL A 98 11.83 18.27 25.60
CA VAL A 98 12.55 18.38 24.33
C VAL A 98 13.91 17.70 24.46
N THR A 99 14.18 16.77 23.55
CA THR A 99 15.42 16.03 23.40
C THR A 99 16.00 16.19 21.98
N THR A 100 17.13 15.55 21.73
CA THR A 100 17.87 15.61 20.46
C THR A 100 17.55 14.43 19.56
N PHE A 101 17.52 14.68 18.25
CA PHE A 101 17.43 13.61 17.26
C PHE A 101 18.71 12.76 17.30
N THR A 102 18.54 11.45 17.18
CA THR A 102 19.59 10.41 17.17
C THR A 102 19.88 9.98 15.73
N GLU A 103 20.97 9.24 15.53
CA GLU A 103 21.28 8.71 14.18
C GLU A 103 20.21 7.73 13.69
N ALA A 104 19.61 6.93 14.60
CA ALA A 104 18.49 6.05 14.25
C ALA A 104 17.25 6.83 13.78
N ASP A 105 16.96 7.99 14.39
CA ASP A 105 15.86 8.86 13.92
C ASP A 105 16.15 9.39 12.51
N ARG A 106 17.42 9.70 12.24
CA ARG A 106 17.88 10.22 10.96
C ARG A 106 17.84 9.16 9.86
N GLU A 107 18.27 7.93 10.14
CA GLU A 107 18.17 6.80 9.22
C GLU A 107 16.70 6.49 8.91
N THR A 108 15.86 6.39 9.93
CA THR A 108 14.41 6.20 9.78
C THR A 108 13.83 7.30 8.91
N PHE A 109 14.15 8.57 9.20
CA PHE A 109 13.61 9.70 8.46
C PHE A 109 14.13 9.77 7.01
N ARG A 110 15.37 9.35 6.73
CA ARG A 110 15.91 9.28 5.36
C ARG A 110 15.15 8.27 4.49
N VAL A 111 14.78 7.13 5.05
CA VAL A 111 13.92 6.15 4.37
C VAL A 111 12.59 6.81 4.01
N PHE A 112 12.01 7.61 4.91
CA PHE A 112 10.80 8.41 4.63
C PHE A 112 10.99 9.52 3.58
N SER A 113 12.11 10.24 3.62
CA SER A 113 12.44 11.26 2.62
C SER A 113 12.55 10.67 1.21
N LEU A 114 13.01 9.42 1.07
CA LEU A 114 13.02 8.71 -0.21
C LEU A 114 11.60 8.52 -0.77
N PHE A 115 10.64 8.15 0.08
CA PHE A 115 9.22 8.01 -0.29
C PHE A 115 8.60 9.36 -0.69
N ALA A 116 8.98 10.44 0.01
CA ALA A 116 8.57 11.79 -0.35
C ALA A 116 9.14 12.23 -1.71
N GLY A 117 10.36 11.81 -2.07
CA GLY A 117 10.98 12.14 -3.37
C GLY A 117 10.25 11.54 -4.55
N ILE A 118 9.87 10.26 -4.44
CA ILE A 118 9.04 9.54 -5.42
C ILE A 118 7.65 10.21 -5.54
N SER A 119 7.09 10.59 -4.41
CA SER A 119 5.81 11.30 -4.29
C SER A 119 5.81 12.71 -4.90
N ILE A 120 6.93 13.45 -4.84
CA ILE A 120 7.07 14.80 -5.38
C ILE A 120 7.16 14.81 -6.90
N ASN A 121 7.87 13.85 -7.51
CA ASN A 121 7.98 13.76 -8.98
C ASN A 121 6.63 13.45 -9.65
N ASN A 122 5.72 12.77 -8.94
CA ASN A 122 4.36 12.50 -9.41
C ASN A 122 3.34 13.59 -9.00
N SER A 123 3.80 14.73 -8.47
CA SER A 123 3.04 15.90 -7.98
C SER A 123 1.93 15.62 -6.96
N ARG A 124 1.80 14.39 -6.46
CA ARG A 124 0.50 13.91 -5.97
C ARG A 124 0.39 13.43 -4.53
N LEU A 125 1.44 13.45 -3.70
CA LEU A 125 1.37 12.80 -2.38
C LEU A 125 2.03 13.58 -1.22
N LEU A 126 2.32 14.85 -1.47
CA LEU A 126 3.15 15.69 -0.62
C LEU A 126 2.60 15.90 0.80
N GLU A 127 1.33 16.28 0.92
CA GLU A 127 0.71 16.55 2.21
C GLU A 127 0.41 15.26 2.99
N PHE A 128 0.18 14.16 2.27
CA PHE A 128 -0.18 12.86 2.84
C PHE A 128 1.00 12.19 3.57
N ALA A 129 2.18 12.11 2.94
CA ALA A 129 3.36 11.52 3.57
C ALA A 129 3.85 12.32 4.80
N VAL A 130 3.76 13.66 4.72
CA VAL A 130 4.15 14.54 5.83
C VAL A 130 3.12 14.51 6.96
N ASN A 131 1.82 14.46 6.67
CA ASN A 131 0.78 14.36 7.70
C ASN A 131 0.75 12.97 8.35
N ALA A 132 0.93 11.88 7.59
CA ALA A 132 1.05 10.53 8.15
C ALA A 132 2.29 10.40 9.06
N GLY A 133 3.44 10.94 8.65
CA GLY A 133 4.62 11.02 9.51
C GLY A 133 4.40 11.89 10.77
N ARG A 134 3.60 12.96 10.66
CA ARG A 134 3.28 13.87 11.77
C ARG A 134 2.26 13.30 12.75
N GLU A 135 1.22 12.63 12.27
CA GLU A 135 0.24 11.90 13.10
C GLU A 135 0.90 10.73 13.84
N MET A 136 1.81 10.00 13.18
CA MET A 136 2.60 8.95 13.81
C MET A 136 3.53 9.49 14.92
N MET A 137 4.12 10.68 14.72
CA MET A 137 4.89 11.38 15.75
C MET A 137 4.03 11.98 16.88
N ALA A 138 2.81 12.43 16.59
CA ALA A 138 1.86 12.99 17.57
C ALA A 138 1.17 11.89 18.42
N LEU A 139 0.89 10.72 17.83
CA LEU A 139 0.37 9.54 18.53
C LEU A 139 1.37 9.00 19.57
N ASN A 140 2.68 9.23 19.37
CA ASN A 140 3.72 8.95 20.36
C ASN A 140 3.69 9.93 21.57
N GLN A 141 3.05 11.09 21.48
CA GLN A 141 3.09 12.14 22.51
C GLN A 141 1.78 12.30 23.30
N HIS A 142 0.63 11.84 22.79
CA HIS A 142 -0.66 11.89 23.51
C HIS A 142 -0.92 10.72 24.47
N GLN A 143 0.02 9.79 24.65
CA GLN A 143 -0.09 8.69 25.63
C GLN A 143 0.50 9.03 27.01
N SER A 144 1.21 10.16 27.16
CA SER A 144 1.88 10.55 28.42
C SER A 144 0.97 11.32 29.41
N ALA A 145 -0.28 11.63 29.06
CA ALA A 145 -1.13 12.55 29.84
C ALA A 145 -2.21 11.89 30.73
N LEU A 146 -2.28 10.56 30.85
CA LEU A 146 -3.25 9.88 31.72
C LEU A 146 -2.57 8.84 32.63
N GLY A 147 -1.74 9.33 33.57
CA GLY A 147 -1.13 8.54 34.63
C GLY A 147 -1.54 9.04 36.02
N ALA A 148 -2.74 8.66 36.49
CA ALA A 148 -3.07 8.73 37.92
C ALA A 148 -2.45 7.52 38.65
N PRO A 149 -1.98 7.66 39.90
CA PRO A 149 -1.23 6.62 40.60
C PRO A 149 -2.18 5.50 41.04
N GLY A 150 -2.06 4.32 40.41
CA GLY A 150 -2.79 3.11 40.82
C GLY A 150 -3.02 2.04 39.75
N ALA A 151 -2.73 2.29 38.47
CA ALA A 151 -2.91 1.30 37.41
C ALA A 151 -1.57 0.71 36.94
N THR A 152 -1.49 -0.62 36.91
CA THR A 152 -0.41 -1.42 36.31
C THR A 152 -0.08 -0.97 34.87
N PRO A 153 1.20 -1.02 34.46
CA PRO A 153 1.69 -0.33 33.26
C PRO A 153 1.11 -0.97 31.99
N ARG A 154 0.37 -0.20 31.18
CA ARG A 154 0.05 -0.59 29.80
C ARG A 154 1.12 -0.03 28.88
N ALA A 155 1.90 -0.94 28.32
CA ALA A 155 2.86 -0.69 27.24
C ALA A 155 2.25 0.19 26.15
N GLY A 156 3.04 1.14 25.63
CA GLY A 156 2.69 1.90 24.44
C GLY A 156 2.24 0.95 23.33
N LYS A 157 1.30 1.39 22.49
CA LYS A 157 0.88 0.57 21.36
C LYS A 157 2.03 0.48 20.35
N ARG A 158 2.98 -0.44 20.61
CA ARG A 158 3.42 -1.42 19.61
C ARG A 158 2.20 -1.70 18.74
N LEU A 159 2.35 -1.70 17.42
CA LEU A 159 1.45 -2.45 16.54
C LEU A 159 1.09 -3.73 17.32
N SER A 160 -0.20 -3.99 17.57
CA SER A 160 -0.65 -4.90 18.64
C SER A 160 0.15 -6.20 18.64
N CYS A 161 1.09 -6.39 19.57
CA CYS A 161 2.11 -7.43 19.47
C CYS A 161 1.49 -8.77 19.09
N ILE A 162 2.06 -9.44 18.07
CA ILE A 162 1.63 -10.79 17.72
C ILE A 162 2.03 -11.70 18.88
N LEU A 163 1.04 -12.33 19.50
CA LEU A 163 1.25 -13.20 20.66
C LEU A 163 1.75 -14.57 20.19
N ASP A 164 2.48 -15.28 21.05
CA ASP A 164 2.95 -16.63 20.75
C ASP A 164 1.79 -17.60 20.56
N GLU A 165 0.66 -17.38 21.25
CA GLU A 165 -0.56 -18.15 21.04
C GLU A 165 -1.13 -17.96 19.64
N GLU A 166 -1.06 -16.75 19.08
CA GLU A 166 -1.53 -16.45 17.72
C GLU A 166 -0.64 -17.13 16.68
N ARG A 167 0.68 -17.10 16.85
CA ARG A 167 1.62 -17.84 15.99
C ARG A 167 1.36 -19.33 16.05
N SER A 168 1.27 -19.86 17.27
CA SER A 168 1.03 -21.27 17.53
C SER A 168 -0.32 -21.74 16.99
N ALA A 169 -1.35 -20.88 16.99
CA ALA A 169 -2.65 -21.20 16.42
C ALA A 169 -2.54 -21.47 14.91
N VAL A 170 -1.87 -20.59 14.17
CA VAL A 170 -1.62 -20.77 12.72
C VAL A 170 -0.76 -22.01 12.46
N LEU A 171 0.34 -22.18 13.18
CA LEU A 171 1.26 -23.32 12.99
C LEU A 171 0.64 -24.68 13.35
N ARG A 172 -0.43 -24.71 14.17
CA ARG A 172 -1.18 -25.93 14.50
C ARG A 172 -2.26 -26.27 13.49
N VAL A 173 -2.61 -25.36 12.59
CA VAL A 173 -3.62 -25.64 11.57
C VAL A 173 -3.14 -26.80 10.71
N ARG A 174 -3.97 -27.84 10.64
CA ARG A 174 -3.83 -28.90 9.64
C ARG A 174 -4.71 -28.54 8.47
N LEU A 175 -4.09 -28.08 7.39
CA LEU A 175 -4.81 -27.87 6.15
C LEU A 175 -5.37 -29.23 5.67
N PRO A 176 -6.56 -29.27 5.07
CA PRO A 176 -7.05 -30.47 4.41
C PRO A 176 -6.02 -31.01 3.40
N ASP A 177 -6.05 -32.31 3.06
CA ASP A 177 -5.21 -32.91 1.99
C ASP A 177 -5.57 -32.30 0.62
N VAL A 178 -5.14 -31.05 0.41
CA VAL A 178 -5.38 -30.22 -0.75
C VAL A 178 -4.06 -29.57 -1.11
N ASP A 179 -3.67 -29.69 -2.37
CA ASP A 179 -2.51 -28.98 -2.90
C ASP A 179 -2.85 -27.48 -3.04
N ILE A 180 -2.29 -26.66 -2.15
CA ILE A 180 -2.48 -25.21 -2.17
C ILE A 180 -1.85 -24.52 -3.39
N THR A 181 -1.01 -25.23 -4.14
CA THR A 181 -0.39 -24.77 -5.39
C THR A 181 -1.18 -25.16 -6.64
N ASP A 182 -2.31 -25.87 -6.47
CA ASP A 182 -3.16 -26.30 -7.57
C ASP A 182 -3.93 -25.12 -8.17
N ILE A 183 -4.17 -25.16 -9.48
CA ILE A 183 -4.93 -24.14 -10.23
C ILE A 183 -6.42 -24.12 -9.84
N ASP A 184 -6.91 -25.22 -9.27
CA ASP A 184 -8.27 -25.43 -8.78
C ASP A 184 -8.37 -25.33 -7.25
N PHE A 185 -7.31 -24.85 -6.59
CA PHE A 185 -7.35 -24.56 -5.18
C PHE A 185 -8.52 -23.62 -4.84
N ASN A 186 -9.34 -24.04 -3.88
CA ASN A 186 -10.52 -23.33 -3.44
C ASN A 186 -10.38 -22.89 -1.98
N LEU A 187 -10.10 -21.61 -1.76
CA LEU A 187 -10.00 -21.05 -0.42
C LEU A 187 -11.32 -21.09 0.37
N PHE A 188 -12.48 -21.11 -0.31
CA PHE A 188 -13.77 -21.23 0.37
C PHE A 188 -13.92 -22.59 1.06
N ASP A 189 -13.43 -23.68 0.45
CA ASP A 189 -13.46 -25.01 1.09
C ASP A 189 -12.63 -25.03 2.37
N VAL A 190 -11.46 -24.39 2.36
CA VAL A 190 -10.62 -24.24 3.56
C VAL A 190 -11.36 -23.42 4.62
N ARG A 191 -11.97 -22.31 4.23
CA ARG A 191 -12.74 -21.44 5.13
C ARG A 191 -13.92 -22.15 5.78
N GLU A 192 -14.64 -23.02 5.06
CA GLU A 192 -15.82 -23.72 5.58
C GLU A 192 -15.48 -24.92 6.47
N ARG A 193 -14.34 -25.58 6.22
CA ARG A 193 -13.93 -26.79 6.94
C ARG A 193 -13.08 -26.51 8.18
N ALA A 194 -12.40 -25.38 8.22
CA ALA A 194 -11.52 -25.03 9.33
C ALA A 194 -12.30 -24.62 10.59
N GLU A 195 -11.82 -25.05 11.76
CA GLU A 195 -12.35 -24.60 13.05
C GLU A 195 -12.20 -23.07 13.22
N ASN A 196 -11.05 -22.54 12.79
CA ASN A 196 -10.81 -21.11 12.68
C ASN A 196 -10.37 -20.77 11.25
N ALA A 197 -11.29 -20.19 10.48
CA ALA A 197 -11.05 -19.84 9.08
C ALA A 197 -9.91 -18.82 8.88
N LEU A 198 -9.73 -17.87 9.80
CA LEU A 198 -8.69 -16.85 9.69
C LEU A 198 -7.30 -17.40 10.02
N ASP A 199 -7.20 -18.36 10.94
CA ASP A 199 -5.95 -19.08 11.18
C ASP A 199 -5.61 -19.97 9.99
N ALA A 200 -6.62 -20.62 9.38
CA ALA A 200 -6.42 -21.46 8.21
C ALA A 200 -6.00 -20.67 6.95
N ALA A 201 -6.61 -19.52 6.69
CA ALA A 201 -6.19 -18.65 5.60
C ALA A 201 -4.75 -18.13 5.81
N ALA A 202 -4.38 -17.79 7.05
CA ALA A 202 -3.02 -17.40 7.37
C ALA A 202 -2.02 -18.57 7.19
N ALA A 203 -2.43 -19.79 7.52
CA ALA A 203 -1.62 -20.99 7.30
C ALA A 203 -1.42 -21.28 5.81
N VAL A 204 -2.45 -21.09 4.96
CA VAL A 204 -2.31 -21.20 3.49
C VAL A 204 -1.25 -20.22 2.99
N ALA A 205 -1.35 -18.93 3.32
CA ALA A 205 -0.38 -17.93 2.90
C ALA A 205 1.03 -18.22 3.43
N TYR A 206 1.13 -18.63 4.70
CA TYR A 206 2.42 -18.94 5.33
C TYR A 206 3.11 -20.13 4.65
N ASN A 207 2.41 -21.26 4.45
CA ASN A 207 2.98 -22.43 3.78
C ASN A 207 3.35 -22.11 2.33
N LEU A 208 2.49 -21.40 1.59
CA LEU A 208 2.76 -21.00 0.21
C LEU A 208 4.04 -20.15 0.08
N LEU A 209 4.19 -19.16 0.96
CA LEU A 209 5.38 -18.29 0.98
C LEU A 209 6.63 -19.05 1.44
N LEU A 210 6.51 -19.89 2.46
CA LEU A 210 7.63 -20.63 3.02
C LEU A 210 8.16 -21.69 2.04
N ASP A 211 7.26 -22.41 1.38
CA ASP A 211 7.58 -23.48 0.42
C ASP A 211 8.22 -22.93 -0.87
N SER A 212 8.02 -21.64 -1.18
CA SER A 212 8.72 -20.97 -2.28
C SER A 212 10.24 -20.87 -2.07
N GLY A 213 10.72 -20.95 -0.82
CA GLY A 213 12.13 -20.77 -0.43
C GLY A 213 12.66 -19.34 -0.54
N LEU A 214 11.86 -18.40 -1.05
CA LEU A 214 12.24 -17.00 -1.21
C LEU A 214 12.46 -16.26 0.12
N PRO A 215 11.62 -16.44 1.16
CA PRO A 215 11.86 -15.77 2.45
C PRO A 215 13.25 -16.07 3.01
N GLN A 216 13.66 -17.35 3.04
CA GLN A 216 14.95 -17.78 3.57
C GLN A 216 16.11 -17.23 2.72
N LYS A 217 15.94 -17.22 1.39
CA LYS A 217 16.94 -16.69 0.45
C LYS A 217 17.23 -15.21 0.69
N PHE A 218 16.21 -14.41 1.02
CA PHE A 218 16.34 -12.98 1.25
C PHE A 218 16.46 -12.60 2.74
N GLY A 219 16.85 -13.57 3.60
CA GLY A 219 17.13 -13.32 5.00
C GLY A 219 15.91 -13.03 5.88
N CYS A 220 14.69 -13.34 5.40
CA CYS A 220 13.47 -13.25 6.18
C CYS A 220 13.29 -14.52 7.02
N SER A 221 13.25 -14.36 8.35
CA SER A 221 13.03 -15.49 9.26
C SER A 221 11.56 -15.95 9.21
N GLU A 222 11.31 -17.23 9.52
CA GLU A 222 9.95 -17.77 9.60
C GLU A 222 9.06 -17.01 10.60
N ALA A 223 9.65 -16.57 11.71
CA ALA A 223 8.95 -15.78 12.72
C ALA A 223 8.57 -14.39 12.19
N THR A 224 9.48 -13.73 11.46
CA THR A 224 9.24 -12.44 10.81
C THR A 224 8.15 -12.55 9.75
N LEU A 225 8.21 -13.59 8.91
CA LEU A 225 7.20 -13.87 7.89
C LEU A 225 5.82 -14.08 8.51
N LEU A 226 5.72 -14.95 9.52
CA LEU A 226 4.44 -15.22 10.19
C LEU A 226 3.90 -13.98 10.91
N ASN A 227 4.77 -13.18 11.52
CA ASN A 227 4.37 -11.90 12.10
C ASN A 227 3.79 -10.98 11.03
N PHE A 228 4.48 -10.78 9.91
CA PHE A 228 3.99 -9.97 8.79
C PHE A 228 2.59 -10.41 8.33
N ILE A 229 2.37 -11.69 8.08
CA ILE A 229 1.07 -12.24 7.67
C ILE A 229 -0.01 -11.92 8.72
N LEU A 230 0.31 -12.13 10.00
CA LEU A 230 -0.60 -11.86 11.11
C LEU A 230 -0.86 -10.36 11.32
N ARG A 231 0.11 -9.49 11.02
CA ARG A 231 -0.06 -8.03 10.99
C ARG A 231 -1.03 -7.62 9.90
N CYS A 232 -0.81 -8.11 8.67
CA CYS A 232 -1.72 -7.85 7.55
C CYS A 232 -3.13 -8.30 7.91
N ARG A 233 -3.29 -9.54 8.38
CA ARG A 233 -4.58 -10.10 8.83
C ARG A 233 -5.32 -9.20 9.82
N LYS A 234 -4.63 -8.66 10.83
CA LYS A 234 -5.23 -7.76 11.83
C LYS A 234 -5.65 -6.40 11.26
N ARG A 235 -5.07 -5.99 10.13
CA ARG A 235 -5.40 -4.73 9.44
C ARG A 235 -6.50 -4.90 8.39
N TYR A 236 -6.76 -6.11 7.92
CA TYR A 236 -7.93 -6.37 7.09
C TYR A 236 -9.23 -6.29 7.88
N ARG A 237 -10.27 -5.77 7.22
CA ARG A 237 -11.61 -5.63 7.80
C ARG A 237 -12.49 -6.80 7.44
N ASN A 238 -13.54 -6.98 8.24
CA ASN A 238 -14.61 -7.92 7.93
C ASN A 238 -15.61 -7.26 6.96
N VAL A 239 -15.21 -7.12 5.71
CA VAL A 239 -16.05 -6.68 4.59
C VAL A 239 -16.28 -7.85 3.62
N PRO A 240 -17.36 -7.85 2.82
CA PRO A 240 -17.73 -8.99 2.00
C PRO A 240 -16.64 -9.49 1.04
N TYR A 241 -15.96 -8.60 0.31
CA TYR A 241 -14.99 -8.92 -0.74
C TYR A 241 -13.55 -8.56 -0.33
N HIS A 242 -13.24 -7.28 -0.09
CA HIS A 242 -11.86 -6.80 0.16
C HIS A 242 -11.40 -7.10 1.59
N ASN A 243 -11.32 -8.38 1.94
CA ASN A 243 -10.97 -8.91 3.24
C ASN A 243 -9.71 -9.79 3.17
N PHE A 244 -9.30 -10.36 4.30
CA PHE A 244 -8.09 -11.18 4.36
C PHE A 244 -8.14 -12.42 3.45
N PHE A 245 -9.32 -13.01 3.20
CA PHE A 245 -9.43 -14.16 2.30
C PHE A 245 -9.16 -13.78 0.85
N HIS A 246 -9.64 -12.61 0.40
CA HIS A 246 -9.36 -12.10 -0.95
C HIS A 246 -7.86 -12.05 -1.20
N VAL A 247 -7.09 -11.42 -0.31
CA VAL A 247 -5.64 -11.28 -0.53
C VAL A 247 -4.86 -12.58 -0.42
N VAL A 248 -5.36 -13.56 0.34
CA VAL A 248 -4.78 -14.92 0.37
C VAL A 248 -5.04 -15.64 -0.95
N ASP A 249 -6.23 -15.51 -1.54
CA ASP A 249 -6.54 -16.07 -2.86
C ASP A 249 -5.74 -15.38 -3.98
N VAL A 250 -5.55 -14.06 -3.89
CA VAL A 250 -4.67 -13.30 -4.78
C VAL A 250 -3.22 -13.77 -4.65
N CYS A 251 -2.70 -13.94 -3.43
CA CYS A 251 -1.35 -14.46 -3.20
C CYS A 251 -1.15 -15.86 -3.81
N GLN A 252 -2.12 -16.75 -3.63
CA GLN A 252 -2.14 -18.08 -4.25
C GLN A 252 -2.15 -18.02 -5.78
N THR A 253 -2.91 -17.09 -6.35
CA THR A 253 -2.99 -16.90 -7.79
C THR A 253 -1.70 -16.32 -8.37
N ILE A 254 -1.07 -15.34 -7.70
CA ILE A 254 0.23 -14.82 -8.09
C ILE A 254 1.29 -15.92 -8.06
N HIS A 255 1.32 -16.75 -7.01
CA HIS A 255 2.21 -17.92 -6.96
C HIS A 255 1.98 -18.86 -8.16
N THR A 256 0.72 -19.13 -8.50
CA THR A 256 0.37 -19.95 -9.67
C THR A 256 0.88 -19.32 -10.97
N PHE A 257 0.69 -18.01 -11.17
CA PHE A 257 1.20 -17.30 -12.34
C PHE A 257 2.73 -17.33 -12.43
N LEU A 258 3.42 -17.16 -11.30
CA LEU A 258 4.88 -17.23 -11.23
C LEU A 258 5.38 -18.61 -11.64
N TYR A 259 4.95 -19.67 -10.96
CA TYR A 259 5.60 -20.98 -11.05
C TYR A 259 4.95 -21.94 -12.05
N ARG A 260 3.62 -22.00 -12.12
CA ARG A 260 2.92 -22.80 -13.12
C ARG A 260 2.83 -22.07 -14.46
N GLY A 261 2.73 -20.73 -14.42
CA GLY A 261 2.63 -19.88 -15.60
C GLY A 261 3.97 -19.43 -16.17
N GLY A 262 5.09 -19.79 -15.53
CA GLY A 262 6.43 -19.45 -16.00
C GLY A 262 6.79 -17.97 -15.88
N ALA A 263 5.98 -17.12 -15.24
CA ALA A 263 6.28 -15.69 -15.15
C ALA A 263 7.55 -15.39 -14.32
N HIS A 264 7.96 -16.31 -13.45
CA HIS A 264 9.24 -16.22 -12.73
C HIS A 264 10.46 -16.17 -13.66
N GLU A 265 10.36 -16.64 -14.91
CA GLU A 265 11.45 -16.56 -15.90
C GLU A 265 11.65 -15.13 -16.45
N ARG A 266 10.70 -14.23 -16.19
CA ARG A 266 10.73 -12.83 -16.64
C ARG A 266 11.14 -11.86 -15.54
N LEU A 267 11.18 -12.34 -14.30
CA LEU A 267 11.46 -11.53 -13.12
C LEU A 267 12.71 -12.05 -12.42
N THR A 268 13.33 -11.20 -11.63
CA THR A 268 14.32 -11.66 -10.65
C THR A 268 13.60 -12.37 -9.49
N GLU A 269 14.31 -13.20 -8.75
CA GLU A 269 13.74 -13.86 -7.57
C GLU A 269 13.35 -12.86 -6.47
N LEU A 270 14.02 -11.71 -6.40
CA LEU A 270 13.66 -10.62 -5.48
C LEU A 270 12.31 -10.04 -5.86
N GLU A 271 12.07 -9.78 -7.15
CA GLU A 271 10.79 -9.27 -7.65
C GLU A 271 9.67 -10.31 -7.46
N CYS A 272 9.95 -11.61 -7.63
CA CYS A 272 9.00 -12.66 -7.30
C CYS A 272 8.61 -12.63 -5.80
N PHE A 273 9.60 -12.45 -4.92
CA PHE A 273 9.37 -12.34 -3.48
C PHE A 273 8.53 -11.11 -3.14
N VAL A 274 8.88 -9.95 -3.72
CA VAL A 274 8.16 -8.69 -3.53
C VAL A 274 6.71 -8.82 -4.01
N LEU A 275 6.44 -9.45 -5.14
CA LEU A 275 5.07 -9.68 -5.64
C LEU A 275 4.22 -10.48 -4.66
N LEU A 276 4.75 -11.58 -4.13
CA LEU A 276 4.01 -12.43 -3.18
C LEU A 276 3.72 -11.70 -1.85
N ILE A 277 4.67 -10.88 -1.37
CA ILE A 277 4.48 -10.01 -0.20
C ILE A 277 3.44 -8.91 -0.50
N THR A 278 3.50 -8.31 -1.69
CA THR A 278 2.60 -7.25 -2.14
C THR A 278 1.17 -7.76 -2.24
N ALA A 279 0.97 -8.99 -2.71
CA ALA A 279 -0.35 -9.61 -2.79
C ALA A 279 -1.10 -9.59 -1.46
N LEU A 280 -0.40 -9.83 -0.34
CA LEU A 280 -0.98 -9.80 1.01
C LEU A 280 -1.17 -8.40 1.59
N ALA A 281 -0.65 -7.36 0.94
CA ALA A 281 -0.64 -5.99 1.45
C ALA A 281 -1.46 -4.99 0.60
N HIS A 282 -1.82 -5.36 -0.64
CA HIS A 282 -2.35 -4.39 -1.61
C HIS A 282 -3.70 -3.75 -1.23
N ASP A 283 -4.48 -4.39 -0.35
CA ASP A 283 -5.83 -3.98 0.06
C ASP A 283 -5.96 -3.70 1.58
N LEU A 284 -4.85 -3.44 2.27
CA LEU A 284 -4.85 -3.29 3.73
C LEU A 284 -5.87 -2.26 4.23
N ASP A 285 -6.71 -2.63 5.20
CA ASP A 285 -7.72 -1.75 5.79
C ASP A 285 -8.79 -1.25 4.79
N HIS A 286 -9.05 -1.98 3.70
CA HIS A 286 -10.13 -1.64 2.78
C HIS A 286 -11.51 -1.66 3.47
N MET A 287 -12.34 -0.64 3.20
CA MET A 287 -13.64 -0.43 3.88
C MET A 287 -14.85 -1.00 3.13
N GLY A 288 -14.62 -1.60 1.96
CA GLY A 288 -15.67 -2.00 1.02
C GLY A 288 -16.31 -0.82 0.31
N LEU A 289 -15.53 0.25 0.08
CA LEU A 289 -15.94 1.49 -0.58
C LEU A 289 -14.88 1.83 -1.62
N ASN A 290 -15.25 2.40 -2.76
CA ASN A 290 -14.30 2.79 -3.80
C ASN A 290 -13.80 4.25 -3.64
N ASN A 291 -12.74 4.60 -4.39
CA ASN A 291 -12.16 5.96 -4.41
C ASN A 291 -13.21 7.06 -4.67
N SER A 292 -14.21 6.80 -5.51
CA SER A 292 -15.28 7.78 -5.82
C SER A 292 -16.11 8.16 -4.59
N PHE A 293 -16.39 7.21 -3.70
CA PHE A 293 -17.11 7.50 -2.45
C PHE A 293 -16.37 8.51 -1.58
N TYR A 294 -15.08 8.30 -1.37
CA TYR A 294 -14.26 9.15 -0.49
C TYR A 294 -14.17 10.58 -1.03
N LEU A 295 -14.08 10.73 -2.35
CA LEU A 295 -14.05 12.01 -3.05
C LEU A 295 -15.41 12.72 -2.99
N LYS A 296 -16.51 12.02 -3.32
CA LYS A 296 -17.87 12.59 -3.32
C LYS A 296 -18.36 13.01 -1.93
N THR A 297 -17.90 12.31 -0.88
CA THR A 297 -18.37 12.53 0.49
C THR A 297 -17.43 13.40 1.33
N GLU A 298 -16.39 13.97 0.71
CA GLU A 298 -15.37 14.81 1.38
C GLU A 298 -14.85 14.18 2.68
N SER A 299 -14.65 12.87 2.66
CA SER A 299 -14.02 12.16 3.78
C SER A 299 -12.59 12.69 4.01
N PRO A 300 -12.02 12.57 5.22
CA PRO A 300 -10.64 13.00 5.47
C PRO A 300 -9.63 12.42 4.47
N LEU A 301 -9.76 11.13 4.10
CA LEU A 301 -8.93 10.48 3.09
C LEU A 301 -9.16 11.09 1.69
N GLY A 302 -10.41 11.33 1.31
CA GLY A 302 -10.74 11.94 0.01
C GLY A 302 -10.28 13.40 -0.11
N ILE A 303 -10.39 14.19 0.96
CA ILE A 303 -9.86 15.56 1.03
C ILE A 303 -8.35 15.54 0.87
N LEU A 304 -7.66 14.68 1.62
CA LEU A 304 -6.21 14.56 1.60
C LEU A 304 -5.71 14.12 0.21
N SER A 305 -6.38 13.15 -0.40
CA SER A 305 -6.11 12.73 -1.77
C SER A 305 -6.32 13.88 -2.77
N SER A 306 -7.45 14.59 -2.69
CA SER A 306 -7.76 15.73 -3.57
C SER A 306 -6.76 16.88 -3.44
N ALA A 307 -6.37 17.24 -2.21
CA ALA A 307 -5.41 18.30 -1.93
C ALA A 307 -4.00 17.95 -2.45
N SER A 308 -3.64 16.67 -2.35
CA SER A 308 -2.42 16.16 -2.93
C SER A 308 -2.50 16.05 -4.46
N GLY A 309 -3.69 15.97 -5.05
CA GLY A 309 -3.91 15.78 -6.49
C GLY A 309 -3.95 14.30 -6.90
N ASN A 310 -3.80 13.37 -5.96
CA ASN A 310 -3.97 11.94 -6.22
C ASN A 310 -5.46 11.57 -6.26
N SER A 311 -5.84 10.70 -7.20
CA SER A 311 -7.18 10.11 -7.25
C SER A 311 -7.20 8.68 -6.69
N SER A 312 -6.03 8.06 -6.50
CA SER A 312 -5.86 6.70 -5.95
C SER A 312 -5.88 6.74 -4.41
N VAL A 313 -7.03 7.15 -3.85
CA VAL A 313 -7.19 7.43 -2.40
C VAL A 313 -6.77 6.22 -1.57
N LEU A 314 -7.29 5.04 -1.93
CA LEU A 314 -7.13 3.82 -1.17
C LEU A 314 -5.79 3.15 -1.40
N GLU A 315 -5.30 3.09 -2.64
CA GLU A 315 -4.02 2.42 -2.94
C GLU A 315 -2.86 3.10 -2.19
N VAL A 316 -2.95 4.42 -2.03
CA VAL A 316 -2.02 5.21 -1.23
C VAL A 316 -2.13 4.90 0.26
N HIS A 317 -3.35 4.72 0.77
CA HIS A 317 -3.61 4.28 2.14
C HIS A 317 -3.04 2.87 2.40
N HIS A 318 -3.22 1.94 1.46
CA HIS A 318 -2.68 0.59 1.51
C HIS A 318 -1.15 0.60 1.55
N CYS A 319 -0.50 1.40 0.70
CA CYS A 319 0.95 1.61 0.73
C CYS A 319 1.45 2.07 2.10
N ASN A 320 0.77 3.05 2.70
CA ASN A 320 1.15 3.56 4.02
C ASN A 320 1.09 2.48 5.09
N LEU A 321 0.02 1.69 5.11
CA LEU A 321 -0.12 0.61 6.08
C LEU A 321 0.89 -0.51 5.84
N ALA A 322 1.20 -0.83 4.59
CA ALA A 322 2.24 -1.78 4.25
C ALA A 322 3.60 -1.32 4.81
N VAL A 323 3.95 -0.05 4.59
CA VAL A 323 5.18 0.56 5.14
C VAL A 323 5.15 0.61 6.68
N GLU A 324 4.01 0.92 7.30
CA GLU A 324 3.86 0.89 8.76
C GLU A 324 4.16 -0.51 9.32
N ILE A 325 3.61 -1.55 8.69
CA ILE A 325 3.84 -2.95 9.10
C ILE A 325 5.32 -3.33 8.93
N LEU A 326 5.93 -2.98 7.81
CA LEU A 326 7.33 -3.29 7.52
C LEU A 326 8.33 -2.44 8.31
N SER A 327 7.88 -1.36 8.96
CA SER A 327 8.74 -0.57 9.86
C SER A 327 8.96 -1.23 11.21
N ASP A 328 8.14 -2.22 11.59
CA ASP A 328 8.32 -3.06 12.77
C ASP A 328 9.37 -4.13 12.47
N PRO A 329 10.55 -4.15 13.13
CA PRO A 329 11.60 -5.14 12.86
C PRO A 329 11.13 -6.59 13.04
N ASP A 330 10.13 -6.83 13.89
CA ASP A 330 9.56 -8.16 14.11
C ASP A 330 8.70 -8.62 12.90
N SER A 331 8.36 -7.72 11.98
CA SER A 331 7.50 -7.97 10.79
C SER A 331 8.13 -7.49 9.48
N ASP A 332 9.37 -7.00 9.50
CA ASP A 332 10.10 -6.49 8.32
C ASP A 332 10.62 -7.65 7.47
N VAL A 333 9.80 -8.11 6.52
CA VAL A 333 10.18 -9.20 5.60
C VAL A 333 11.28 -8.80 4.62
N PHE A 334 11.62 -7.51 4.52
CA PHE A 334 12.74 -6.98 3.74
C PHE A 334 13.96 -6.66 4.62
N GLY A 335 13.91 -6.99 5.92
CA GLY A 335 14.98 -6.67 6.88
C GLY A 335 16.31 -7.37 6.60
N GLY A 336 16.29 -8.47 5.85
CA GLY A 336 17.49 -9.17 5.37
C GLY A 336 18.14 -8.56 4.13
N LEU A 337 17.49 -7.58 3.48
CA LEU A 337 18.02 -6.87 2.30
C LEU A 337 18.81 -5.63 2.72
N ASP A 338 19.81 -5.26 1.92
CA ASP A 338 20.60 -4.05 2.11
C ASP A 338 20.59 -3.12 0.87
N GLY A 339 21.04 -1.87 1.09
CA GLY A 339 21.32 -0.88 0.05
C GLY A 339 20.26 -0.78 -1.07
N ALA A 340 20.70 -1.12 -2.28
CA ALA A 340 19.90 -0.98 -3.50
C ALA A 340 18.75 -1.98 -3.57
N ASP A 341 18.94 -3.21 -3.12
CA ASP A 341 17.92 -4.27 -3.19
C ASP A 341 16.75 -3.98 -2.26
N ARG A 342 17.03 -3.50 -1.03
CA ARG A 342 15.98 -3.04 -0.12
C ARG A 342 15.20 -1.87 -0.74
N THR A 343 15.90 -0.92 -1.34
CA THR A 343 15.28 0.23 -2.00
C THR A 343 14.38 -0.20 -3.17
N ALA A 344 14.85 -1.14 -3.99
CA ALA A 344 14.09 -1.70 -5.09
C ALA A 344 12.84 -2.44 -4.60
N ALA A 345 12.96 -3.25 -3.54
CA ALA A 345 11.84 -4.00 -2.97
C ALA A 345 10.67 -3.10 -2.53
N TYR A 346 10.96 -2.04 -1.76
CA TYR A 346 9.91 -1.09 -1.36
C TYR A 346 9.32 -0.33 -2.55
N ARG A 347 10.16 0.08 -3.52
CA ARG A 347 9.68 0.79 -4.72
C ARG A 347 8.73 -0.08 -5.53
N SER A 348 9.14 -1.30 -5.87
CA SER A 348 8.32 -2.22 -6.65
C SER A 348 7.03 -2.60 -5.92
N MET A 349 7.07 -2.81 -4.61
CA MET A 349 5.85 -3.03 -3.81
C MET A 349 4.89 -1.84 -3.93
N ILE A 350 5.37 -0.61 -3.74
CA ILE A 350 4.55 0.60 -3.82
C ILE A 350 3.96 0.77 -5.21
N ASP A 351 4.77 0.61 -6.26
CA ASP A 351 4.32 0.74 -7.64
C ASP A 351 3.24 -0.30 -7.98
N CYS A 352 3.42 -1.56 -7.54
CA CYS A 352 2.44 -2.61 -7.72
C CYS A 352 1.11 -2.35 -6.98
N ILE A 353 1.15 -1.85 -5.74
CA ILE A 353 -0.08 -1.46 -5.01
C ILE A 353 -0.76 -0.28 -5.72
N LEU A 354 -0.02 0.74 -6.15
CA LEU A 354 -0.60 1.87 -6.88
C LEU A 354 -1.18 1.48 -8.25
N ALA A 355 -0.67 0.40 -8.85
CA ALA A 355 -1.17 -0.16 -10.10
C ALA A 355 -2.50 -0.91 -9.93
N THR A 356 -2.91 -1.31 -8.71
CA THR A 356 -4.21 -1.98 -8.49
C THR A 356 -5.41 -1.04 -8.68
N ASP A 357 -5.22 0.28 -8.68
CA ASP A 357 -6.27 1.27 -8.97
C ASP A 357 -6.93 1.01 -10.35
N MET A 358 -8.21 0.63 -10.35
CA MET A 358 -8.95 0.32 -11.58
C MET A 358 -9.18 1.54 -12.47
N ALA A 359 -9.10 2.77 -11.96
CA ALA A 359 -9.15 3.96 -12.80
C ALA A 359 -7.96 4.08 -13.76
N LYS A 360 -6.81 3.47 -13.40
CA LYS A 360 -5.58 3.45 -14.21
C LYS A 360 -5.44 2.21 -15.09
N HIS A 361 -6.39 1.28 -15.03
CA HIS A 361 -6.32 -0.01 -15.75
C HIS A 361 -6.03 0.18 -17.25
N ASN A 362 -6.77 1.07 -17.92
CA ASN A 362 -6.61 1.26 -19.36
C ASN A 362 -5.25 1.85 -19.75
N ASP A 363 -4.68 2.71 -18.91
CA ASP A 363 -3.38 3.32 -19.17
C ASP A 363 -2.26 2.30 -18.97
N LEU A 364 -2.32 1.54 -17.86
CA LEU A 364 -1.41 0.41 -17.62
C LEU A 364 -1.49 -0.61 -18.77
N PHE A 365 -2.70 -0.98 -19.20
CA PHE A 365 -2.90 -1.98 -20.24
C PHE A 365 -2.37 -1.51 -21.60
N LYS A 366 -2.55 -0.22 -21.96
CA LYS A 366 -1.93 0.36 -23.17
C LYS A 366 -0.41 0.33 -23.10
N SER A 367 0.17 0.72 -21.96
CA SER A 367 1.62 0.68 -21.77
C SER A 367 2.17 -0.75 -21.86
N PHE A 368 1.45 -1.74 -21.31
CA PHE A 368 1.79 -3.15 -21.44
C PHE A 368 1.72 -3.64 -22.90
N LEU A 369 0.68 -3.24 -23.64
CA LEU A 369 0.54 -3.56 -25.06
C LEU A 369 1.72 -3.00 -25.85
N THR A 370 2.07 -1.73 -25.66
CA THR A 370 3.22 -1.10 -26.32
C THR A 370 4.53 -1.79 -25.93
N MET A 371 4.72 -2.16 -24.66
CA MET A 371 5.89 -2.92 -24.22
C MET A 371 5.98 -4.28 -24.94
N SER A 372 4.85 -4.95 -25.13
CA SER A 372 4.78 -6.28 -25.76
C SER A 372 5.11 -6.29 -27.26
N GLU A 373 5.18 -5.13 -27.90
CA GLU A 373 5.61 -5.00 -29.30
C GLU A 373 7.14 -5.17 -29.47
N SER A 374 7.89 -4.98 -28.39
CA SER A 374 9.36 -5.14 -28.38
C SER A 374 9.76 -6.48 -27.74
N PRO A 375 10.92 -7.06 -28.14
CA PRO A 375 11.44 -8.25 -27.47
C PRO A 375 11.65 -8.00 -25.98
N TYR A 376 11.26 -8.98 -25.15
CA TYR A 376 11.45 -8.90 -23.71
C TYR A 376 12.94 -8.99 -23.35
N ASP A 377 13.44 -8.05 -22.55
CA ASP A 377 14.78 -8.08 -21.97
C ASP A 377 14.68 -8.12 -20.44
N ILE A 378 15.09 -9.25 -19.86
CA ILE A 378 15.12 -9.42 -18.40
C ILE A 378 16.03 -8.41 -17.70
N ASN A 379 16.96 -7.75 -18.39
CA ASN A 379 17.82 -6.74 -17.78
C ASN A 379 17.15 -5.36 -17.74
N ASP A 380 16.06 -5.14 -18.49
CA ASP A 380 15.31 -3.89 -18.47
C ASP A 380 14.38 -3.82 -17.25
N ALA A 381 14.75 -2.98 -16.28
CA ALA A 381 13.99 -2.79 -15.06
C ALA A 381 12.56 -2.28 -15.30
N ASN A 382 12.32 -1.52 -16.36
CA ASN A 382 10.97 -1.02 -16.67
C ASN A 382 10.07 -2.15 -17.18
N GLN A 383 10.62 -3.08 -17.98
CA GLN A 383 9.88 -4.23 -18.46
C GLN A 383 9.54 -5.21 -17.33
N ARG A 384 10.48 -5.41 -16.40
CA ARG A 384 10.24 -6.20 -15.19
C ARG A 384 9.18 -5.55 -14.30
N GLN A 385 9.28 -4.26 -14.01
CA GLN A 385 8.27 -3.55 -13.21
C GLN A 385 6.88 -3.59 -13.87
N MET A 386 6.79 -3.32 -15.18
CA MET A 386 5.52 -3.45 -15.91
C MET A 386 4.95 -4.88 -15.83
N THR A 387 5.82 -5.90 -15.90
CA THR A 387 5.40 -7.30 -15.71
C THR A 387 4.86 -7.52 -14.30
N MET A 388 5.52 -6.99 -13.26
CA MET A 388 5.01 -7.06 -11.88
C MET A 388 3.64 -6.39 -11.74
N ASP A 389 3.49 -5.17 -12.24
CA ASP A 389 2.25 -4.40 -12.14
C ASP A 389 1.08 -5.14 -12.82
N VAL A 390 1.34 -5.72 -14.01
CA VAL A 390 0.35 -6.49 -14.76
C VAL A 390 0.00 -7.81 -14.05
N LEU A 391 0.98 -8.51 -13.48
CA LEU A 391 0.72 -9.73 -12.71
C LEU A 391 -0.08 -9.42 -11.44
N MET A 392 0.28 -8.37 -10.70
CA MET A 392 -0.45 -7.94 -9.51
C MET A 392 -1.91 -7.62 -9.86
N LYS A 393 -2.12 -6.83 -10.94
CA LYS A 393 -3.46 -6.54 -11.47
C LYS A 393 -4.23 -7.81 -11.84
N ALA A 394 -3.58 -8.74 -12.54
CA ALA A 394 -4.18 -10.01 -12.95
C ALA A 394 -4.56 -10.88 -11.75
N GLY A 395 -3.73 -10.91 -10.71
CA GLY A 395 -4.02 -11.60 -9.46
C GLY A 395 -5.24 -10.99 -8.76
N ASP A 396 -5.28 -9.67 -8.62
CA ASP A 396 -6.36 -8.93 -7.95
C ASP A 396 -7.74 -9.19 -8.59
N ILE A 397 -7.81 -9.18 -9.93
CA ILE A 397 -9.07 -9.48 -10.64
C ILE A 397 -9.23 -10.95 -11.04
N SER A 398 -8.40 -11.86 -10.53
CA SER A 398 -8.35 -13.27 -10.96
C SER A 398 -9.60 -14.09 -10.63
N ASN A 399 -10.46 -13.61 -9.73
CA ASN A 399 -11.71 -14.26 -9.35
C ASN A 399 -12.60 -14.61 -10.56
N VAL A 400 -12.51 -13.84 -11.64
CA VAL A 400 -13.23 -14.10 -12.90
C VAL A 400 -12.70 -15.29 -13.69
N THR A 401 -11.47 -15.74 -13.40
CA THR A 401 -10.80 -16.90 -14.01
C THR A 401 -11.01 -18.20 -13.24
N LYS A 402 -11.62 -18.16 -12.05
CA LYS A 402 -11.89 -19.35 -11.22
C LYS A 402 -13.05 -20.17 -11.81
N PRO A 403 -13.24 -21.44 -11.41
CA PRO A 403 -14.45 -22.20 -11.73
C PRO A 403 -15.72 -21.40 -11.38
N PHE A 404 -16.78 -21.54 -12.19
CA PHE A 404 -17.94 -20.64 -12.13
C PHE A 404 -18.58 -20.52 -10.75
N ASP A 405 -18.71 -21.63 -10.01
CA ASP A 405 -19.31 -21.58 -8.68
C ASP A 405 -18.49 -20.73 -7.70
N ILE A 406 -17.16 -20.80 -7.78
CA ILE A 406 -16.23 -19.98 -6.98
C ILE A 406 -16.26 -18.53 -7.46
N SER A 407 -16.18 -18.32 -8.78
CA SER A 407 -16.25 -17.00 -9.40
C SER A 407 -17.55 -16.28 -9.04
N ARG A 408 -18.67 -17.00 -9.02
CA ARG A 408 -19.99 -16.50 -8.60
C ARG A 408 -20.00 -16.07 -7.14
N LEU A 409 -19.39 -16.82 -6.23
CA LEU A 409 -19.32 -16.43 -4.81
C LEU A 409 -18.57 -15.10 -4.64
N TRP A 410 -17.44 -14.93 -5.32
CA TRP A 410 -16.70 -13.66 -5.33
C TRP A 410 -17.49 -12.53 -5.98
N ALA A 411 -18.17 -12.78 -7.10
CA ALA A 411 -19.01 -11.80 -7.78
C ALA A 411 -20.17 -11.32 -6.90
N MET A 412 -20.78 -12.22 -6.13
CA MET A 412 -21.81 -11.88 -5.13
C MET A 412 -21.21 -11.04 -4.00
N ALA A 413 -20.03 -11.39 -3.50
CA ALA A 413 -19.35 -10.65 -2.44
C ALA A 413 -19.02 -9.20 -2.85
N VAL A 414 -18.43 -8.98 -4.03
CA VAL A 414 -18.10 -7.62 -4.50
C VAL A 414 -19.36 -6.79 -4.78
N THR A 415 -20.42 -7.45 -5.26
CA THR A 415 -21.69 -6.78 -5.53
C THR A 415 -22.39 -6.37 -4.24
N GLU A 416 -22.31 -7.17 -3.17
CA GLU A 416 -22.81 -6.78 -1.86
C GLU A 416 -22.05 -5.56 -1.30
N GLU A 417 -20.76 -5.39 -1.60
CA GLU A 417 -20.05 -4.15 -1.26
C GLU A 417 -20.55 -2.94 -2.05
N PHE A 418 -20.74 -3.07 -3.36
CA PHE A 418 -21.34 -2.00 -4.17
C PHE A 418 -22.73 -1.61 -3.67
N TYR A 419 -23.55 -2.58 -3.25
CA TYR A 419 -24.85 -2.32 -2.66
C TYR A 419 -24.76 -1.58 -1.33
N ARG A 420 -23.84 -1.97 -0.45
CA ARG A 420 -23.59 -1.24 0.81
C ARG A 420 -23.13 0.19 0.55
N GLN A 421 -22.23 0.39 -0.41
CA GLN A 421 -21.83 1.73 -0.82
C GLN A 421 -23.02 2.54 -1.34
N GLY A 422 -23.84 1.97 -2.23
CA GLY A 422 -25.01 2.65 -2.78
C GLY A 422 -26.02 3.07 -1.72
N ASP A 423 -26.25 2.23 -0.71
CA ASP A 423 -27.10 2.59 0.44
C ASP A 423 -26.53 3.78 1.21
N MET A 424 -25.22 3.77 1.49
CA MET A 424 -24.52 4.87 2.18
C MET A 424 -24.53 6.16 1.36
N GLU A 425 -24.36 6.07 0.04
CA GLU A 425 -24.46 7.22 -0.88
C GLU A 425 -25.87 7.81 -0.85
N LYS A 426 -26.91 6.97 -0.87
CA LYS A 426 -28.31 7.38 -0.78
C LYS A 426 -28.63 8.09 0.54
N GLU A 427 -28.14 7.57 1.66
CA GLU A 427 -28.29 8.21 2.99
C GLU A 427 -27.65 9.59 3.04
N LYS A 428 -26.52 9.78 2.33
CA LYS A 428 -25.81 11.06 2.22
C LYS A 428 -26.38 12.00 1.15
N GLY A 429 -27.44 11.60 0.44
CA GLY A 429 -28.04 12.39 -0.64
C GLY A 429 -27.17 12.51 -1.90
N VAL A 430 -26.25 11.55 -2.10
CA VAL A 430 -25.36 11.47 -3.27
C VAL A 430 -26.02 10.61 -4.36
N GLU A 431 -25.77 10.93 -5.62
CA GLU A 431 -26.24 10.12 -6.76
C GLU A 431 -25.63 8.71 -6.73
N VAL A 432 -26.51 7.71 -6.75
CA VAL A 432 -26.18 6.28 -6.73
C VAL A 432 -26.21 5.73 -8.15
N LEU A 433 -25.12 5.06 -8.55
CA LEU A 433 -25.05 4.39 -9.85
C LEU A 433 -26.02 3.19 -9.89
N PRO A 434 -26.62 2.86 -11.05
CA PRO A 434 -27.55 1.73 -11.15
C PRO A 434 -26.98 0.39 -10.65
N MET A 435 -25.68 0.15 -10.86
CA MET A 435 -24.97 -1.05 -10.40
C MET A 435 -24.85 -1.16 -8.86
N PHE A 436 -25.05 -0.04 -8.15
CA PHE A 436 -24.91 0.08 -6.69
C PHE A 436 -26.28 0.07 -6.00
N ASP A 437 -27.37 0.06 -6.76
CA ASP A 437 -28.73 0.04 -6.26
C ASP A 437 -29.24 -1.40 -6.14
N ARG A 438 -29.30 -1.92 -4.91
CA ARG A 438 -29.80 -3.28 -4.63
C ARG A 438 -31.25 -3.53 -5.06
N SER A 439 -32.05 -2.48 -5.29
CA SER A 439 -33.41 -2.63 -5.82
C SER A 439 -33.42 -3.04 -7.30
N LYS A 440 -32.29 -2.86 -8.00
CA LYS A 440 -32.06 -3.27 -9.39
C LYS A 440 -31.34 -4.62 -9.45
N ASN A 441 -31.89 -5.62 -8.75
CA ASN A 441 -31.30 -6.95 -8.51
C ASN A 441 -31.05 -7.83 -9.77
N THR A 442 -31.39 -7.34 -10.97
CA THR A 442 -31.09 -8.01 -12.25
C THR A 442 -29.72 -7.63 -12.83
N GLU A 443 -28.99 -6.74 -12.17
CA GLU A 443 -27.75 -6.16 -12.72
C GLU A 443 -26.48 -6.96 -12.40
N LEU A 444 -26.51 -7.96 -11.50
CA LEU A 444 -25.31 -8.77 -11.20
C LEU A 444 -24.77 -9.44 -12.47
N ALA A 445 -25.60 -10.25 -13.13
CA ALA A 445 -25.17 -10.99 -14.32
C ALA A 445 -24.78 -10.04 -15.47
N ARG A 446 -25.51 -8.94 -15.67
CA ARG A 446 -25.16 -7.92 -16.67
C ARG A 446 -23.83 -7.22 -16.36
N GLY A 447 -23.61 -6.85 -15.11
CA GLY A 447 -22.38 -6.23 -14.64
C GLY A 447 -21.18 -7.17 -14.81
N GLN A 448 -21.34 -8.45 -14.49
CA GLN A 448 -20.29 -9.46 -14.71
C GLN A 448 -19.99 -9.68 -16.19
N ILE A 449 -21.02 -9.78 -17.05
CA ILE A 449 -20.83 -9.86 -18.51
C ILE A 449 -20.08 -8.63 -19.02
N GLY A 450 -20.49 -7.42 -18.61
CA GLY A 450 -19.82 -6.18 -19.00
C GLY A 450 -18.36 -6.12 -18.52
N PHE A 451 -18.09 -6.52 -17.27
CA PHE A 451 -16.73 -6.58 -16.76
C PHE A 451 -15.86 -7.58 -17.55
N ILE A 452 -16.41 -8.74 -17.91
CA ILE A 452 -15.70 -9.71 -18.75
C ILE A 452 -15.43 -9.15 -20.14
N ASP A 453 -16.44 -8.58 -20.80
CA ASP A 453 -16.32 -8.11 -22.18
C ASP A 453 -15.37 -6.94 -22.35
N PHE A 454 -15.39 -6.00 -21.41
CA PHE A 454 -14.67 -4.74 -21.55
C PHE A 454 -13.37 -4.65 -20.74
N VAL A 455 -13.17 -5.53 -19.75
CA VAL A 455 -12.00 -5.48 -18.87
C VAL A 455 -11.28 -6.83 -18.85
N ALA A 456 -11.86 -7.85 -18.21
CA ALA A 456 -11.14 -9.07 -17.89
C ALA A 456 -10.77 -9.91 -19.13
N GLY A 457 -11.70 -10.08 -20.08
CA GLY A 457 -11.48 -10.88 -21.29
C GLY A 457 -10.31 -10.38 -22.14
N PRO A 458 -10.33 -9.11 -22.60
CA PRO A 458 -9.21 -8.53 -23.34
C PRO A 458 -7.90 -8.56 -22.56
N PHE A 459 -7.96 -8.27 -21.26
CA PHE A 459 -6.78 -8.23 -20.39
C PHE A 459 -6.13 -9.61 -20.24
N PHE A 460 -6.86 -10.62 -19.76
CA PHE A 460 -6.31 -11.98 -19.58
C PHE A 460 -5.85 -12.60 -20.90
N THR A 461 -6.56 -12.34 -22.01
CA THR A 461 -6.12 -12.81 -23.34
C THR A 461 -4.70 -12.36 -23.64
N LYS A 462 -4.41 -11.06 -23.43
CA LYS A 462 -3.08 -10.52 -23.72
C LYS A 462 -2.04 -10.91 -22.67
N VAL A 463 -2.40 -10.91 -21.39
CA VAL A 463 -1.48 -11.30 -20.30
C VAL A 463 -1.02 -12.75 -20.48
N VAL A 464 -1.92 -13.66 -20.87
CA VAL A 464 -1.56 -15.05 -21.16
C VAL A 464 -0.67 -15.15 -22.38
N GLU A 465 -1.01 -14.47 -23.47
CA GLU A 465 -0.20 -14.46 -24.69
C GLU A 465 1.24 -13.98 -24.43
N VAL A 466 1.39 -12.91 -23.64
CA VAL A 466 2.66 -12.23 -23.47
C VAL A 466 3.47 -12.75 -22.30
N ALA A 467 2.85 -13.05 -21.15
CA ALA A 467 3.55 -13.23 -19.88
C ALA A 467 3.30 -14.56 -19.16
N LEU A 468 2.30 -15.36 -19.56
CA LEU A 468 1.94 -16.61 -18.87
C LEU A 468 1.89 -17.83 -19.82
N HIS A 469 2.91 -18.68 -19.74
CA HIS A 469 2.99 -19.92 -20.49
C HIS A 469 2.06 -21.00 -19.92
N GLY A 470 1.32 -21.71 -20.79
CA GLY A 470 0.44 -22.81 -20.37
C GLY A 470 -0.84 -22.39 -19.63
N MET A 471 -1.12 -21.08 -19.52
CA MET A 471 -2.25 -20.53 -18.77
C MET A 471 -3.49 -20.23 -19.63
N GLY A 472 -3.61 -20.83 -20.82
CA GLY A 472 -4.75 -20.66 -21.74
C GLY A 472 -6.11 -20.96 -21.09
N TRP A 473 -6.12 -21.85 -20.08
CA TRP A 473 -7.31 -22.18 -19.31
C TRP A 473 -7.94 -20.97 -18.60
N THR A 474 -7.17 -19.93 -18.25
CA THR A 474 -7.72 -18.70 -17.63
C THR A 474 -8.68 -17.99 -18.59
N VAL A 475 -8.29 -17.86 -19.86
CA VAL A 475 -9.12 -17.26 -20.93
C VAL A 475 -10.33 -18.13 -21.22
N GLU A 476 -10.15 -19.46 -21.27
CA GLU A 476 -11.24 -20.42 -21.43
C GLU A 476 -12.27 -20.31 -20.31
N ARG A 477 -11.83 -20.19 -19.05
CA ARG A 477 -12.70 -20.01 -17.88
C ARG A 477 -13.42 -18.67 -17.90
N VAL A 478 -12.76 -17.58 -18.26
CA VAL A 478 -13.42 -16.27 -18.43
C VAL A 478 -14.54 -16.35 -19.47
N ASN A 479 -14.28 -16.97 -20.62
CA ASN A 479 -15.29 -17.17 -21.66
C ASN A 479 -16.43 -18.10 -21.20
N SER A 480 -16.11 -19.19 -20.50
CA SER A 480 -17.10 -20.10 -19.94
C SER A 480 -17.98 -19.44 -18.88
N ASN A 481 -17.38 -18.68 -17.96
CA ASN A 481 -18.09 -17.95 -16.92
C ASN A 481 -19.01 -16.88 -17.52
N ARG A 482 -18.55 -16.16 -18.56
CA ARG A 482 -19.39 -15.23 -19.32
C ARG A 482 -20.64 -15.91 -19.89
N ALA A 483 -20.48 -17.09 -20.50
CA ALA A 483 -21.59 -17.84 -21.07
C ALA A 483 -22.58 -18.32 -19.99
N GLN A 484 -22.10 -18.69 -18.81
CA GLN A 484 -22.96 -19.08 -17.67
C GLN A 484 -23.72 -17.88 -17.08
N TRP A 485 -23.09 -16.70 -17.00
CA TRP A 485 -23.78 -15.46 -16.63
C TRP A 485 -24.89 -15.10 -17.64
N GLU A 486 -24.64 -15.28 -18.94
CA GLU A 486 -25.63 -15.08 -20.00
C GLU A 486 -26.84 -16.01 -19.83
N GLN A 487 -26.62 -17.29 -19.52
CA GLN A 487 -27.70 -18.23 -19.22
C GLN A 487 -28.52 -17.83 -18.00
N THR A 488 -27.90 -17.16 -17.03
CA THR A 488 -28.59 -16.67 -15.82
C THR A 488 -29.55 -15.53 -16.13
N LEU A 489 -29.34 -14.77 -17.22
CA LEU A 489 -30.27 -13.74 -17.70
C LEU A 489 -31.48 -14.29 -18.47
N GLN A 490 -31.38 -15.52 -18.98
CA GLN A 490 -32.42 -16.18 -19.77
C GLN A 490 -33.41 -16.99 -18.91
N ARG A 491 -33.09 -17.19 -17.63
CA ARG A 491 -33.94 -17.84 -16.62
C ARG A 491 -34.68 -16.78 -15.81
#